data_AF-A0A914DEQ2-F1
#
_entry.id   AF-A0A914DEQ2-F1
#
_cell.length_a   1.000
_cell.length_b   1.000
_cell.length_c   1.000
_cell.angle_alpha   90.00
_cell.angle_beta   90.00
_cell.angle_gamma   90.00
#
_symmetry.space_group_name_H-M   'P 1'
#
loop_
_entity.id
_entity.type
_entity.pdbx_description
1 polymer ?
#
loop_
_entity_poly.entity_id
_entity_poly.type
_entity_poly.pdbx_seq_one_letter_code
_entity_poly.pdbx_strand_id
1 'polypeptide(L)'
;MPGCRTSIDVVIKNGILKKNDTIVLMGKDGVMCTVILEILVKKFSMEFQDMFKNKYDQHEEITGVQRVNILADGLKNALSGLPLFVAHSDEDIDQLK
;
A
#
# COMPACT_ATOMS: atom_id res chain seq x y z
N MET A 1 -1.60 0.06 21.55
CA MET A 1 -2.61 0.84 20.81
C MET A 1 -2.98 0.07 19.54
N PRO A 2 -4.14 -0.61 19.52
CA PRO A 2 -4.74 -1.04 18.25
C PRO A 2 -5.15 0.22 17.47
N GLY A 3 -4.86 0.29 16.17
CA GLY A 3 -5.28 1.42 15.30
C GLY A 3 -4.20 2.44 14.93
N CYS A 4 -2.91 2.11 15.05
CA CYS A 4 -1.86 2.95 14.44
C CYS A 4 -1.79 2.66 12.94
N ARG A 5 -2.63 3.37 12.17
CA ARG A 5 -2.54 3.40 10.71
C ARG A 5 -1.13 3.80 10.32
N THR A 6 -0.44 2.92 9.61
CA THR A 6 0.94 3.15 9.19
C THR A 6 0.94 3.07 7.68
N SER A 7 1.76 3.91 7.04
CA SER A 7 1.93 3.81 5.59
C SER A 7 3.31 3.33 5.20
N ILE A 8 3.37 2.66 4.07
CA ILE A 8 4.60 2.21 3.43
C ILE A 8 4.61 2.71 1.98
N ASP A 9 5.80 2.98 1.46
CA ASP A 9 5.96 3.25 0.03
C ASP A 9 6.18 1.94 -0.71
N VAL A 10 5.36 1.71 -1.73
CA VAL A 10 5.42 0.52 -2.59
C VAL A 10 5.66 0.96 -4.02
N VAL A 11 6.51 0.24 -4.72
CA VAL A 11 6.69 0.40 -6.16
C VAL A 11 5.94 -0.74 -6.83
N ILE A 12 4.87 -0.42 -7.55
CA ILE A 12 4.15 -1.39 -8.35
C ILE A 12 5.00 -1.65 -9.58
N LYS A 13 5.45 -2.89 -9.77
CA LYS A 13 6.22 -3.28 -10.96
C LYS A 13 5.32 -3.85 -12.04
N ASN A 14 4.44 -4.78 -11.66
CA ASN A 14 3.43 -5.39 -12.53
C ASN A 14 2.16 -5.59 -11.69
N GLY A 15 1.00 -5.36 -12.31
CA GLY A 15 -0.30 -5.62 -11.69
C GLY A 15 -1.11 -4.37 -11.44
N ILE A 16 -2.18 -4.57 -10.66
CA ILE A 16 -3.18 -3.59 -10.29
C ILE A 16 -3.34 -3.67 -8.78
N LEU A 17 -3.45 -2.52 -8.13
CA LEU A 17 -3.66 -2.44 -6.69
C LEU A 17 -4.86 -1.54 -6.44
N LYS A 18 -5.84 -2.04 -5.68
CA LYS A 18 -7.10 -1.37 -5.43
C LYS A 18 -7.30 -1.09 -3.95
N LYS A 19 -8.08 -0.05 -3.67
CA LYS A 19 -8.56 0.21 -2.31
C LYS A 19 -9.41 -0.97 -1.85
N ASN A 20 -9.24 -1.36 -0.60
CA ASN A 20 -9.82 -2.56 0.03
C ASN A 20 -9.27 -3.90 -0.46
N ASP A 21 -8.20 -3.93 -1.27
CA ASP A 21 -7.51 -5.18 -1.55
C ASP A 21 -6.82 -5.72 -0.28
N THR A 22 -6.83 -7.03 -0.12
CA THR A 22 -6.08 -7.72 0.92
C THR A 22 -4.66 -7.95 0.43
N ILE A 23 -3.68 -7.43 1.16
CA ILE A 23 -2.26 -7.57 0.86
C ILE A 23 -1.57 -8.52 1.82
N VAL A 24 -0.68 -9.33 1.26
CA VAL A 24 0.18 -10.25 1.98
C VAL A 24 1.62 -9.81 1.78
N LEU A 25 2.35 -9.64 2.88
CA LEU A 25 3.75 -9.22 2.88
C LEU A 25 4.48 -9.78 4.10
N MET A 26 5.80 -9.82 4.06
CA MET A 26 6.58 -10.24 5.22
C MET A 26 6.88 -9.09 6.17
N GLY A 27 6.68 -9.35 7.46
CA GLY A 27 7.08 -8.48 8.56
C GLY A 27 8.16 -9.12 9.42
N LYS A 28 8.61 -8.38 10.44
CA LYS A 28 9.63 -8.84 11.40
C LYS A 28 9.21 -10.10 12.16
N ASP A 29 7.92 -10.24 12.45
CA ASP A 29 7.35 -11.30 13.27
C ASP A 29 6.75 -12.45 12.44
N GLY A 30 6.96 -12.44 11.11
CA GLY A 30 6.39 -13.42 10.17
C GLY A 30 5.54 -12.78 9.08
N VAL A 31 4.74 -13.59 8.40
CA VAL A 31 3.86 -13.12 7.31
C VAL A 31 2.71 -12.30 7.89
N MET A 32 2.47 -11.14 7.27
CA MET A 32 1.43 -10.20 7.63
C MET A 32 0.38 -10.16 6.51
N CYS A 33 -0.88 -10.12 6.92
CA CYS A 33 -2.02 -9.95 6.02
C CYS A 33 -2.87 -8.78 6.52
N THR A 34 -3.13 -7.80 5.66
CA THR A 34 -3.94 -6.62 6.02
C THR A 34 -4.70 -6.09 4.81
N VAL A 35 -5.73 -5.29 5.04
CA VAL A 35 -6.53 -4.64 4.00
C VAL A 35 -6.01 -3.23 3.73
N ILE A 36 -5.91 -2.85 2.45
CA ILE A 36 -5.56 -1.50 2.03
C ILE A 36 -6.71 -0.54 2.34
N LEU A 37 -6.44 0.48 3.16
CA LEU A 37 -7.44 1.50 3.49
C LEU A 37 -7.43 2.63 2.45
N GLU A 38 -6.26 3.10 2.06
CA GLU A 38 -6.09 4.21 1.11
C GLU A 38 -4.82 4.02 0.28
N ILE A 39 -4.88 4.46 -0.99
CA ILE A 39 -3.74 4.52 -1.90
C ILE A 39 -3.48 6.00 -2.20
N LEU A 40 -2.26 6.44 -1.91
CA LEU A 40 -1.84 7.83 -2.02
C LEU A 40 -0.73 7.95 -3.05
N VAL A 41 -0.95 8.79 -4.07
CA VAL A 41 0.07 9.12 -5.07
C VAL A 41 0.59 10.52 -4.79
N LYS A 42 1.91 10.66 -4.67
CA LYS A 42 2.52 11.97 -4.44
C LYS A 42 2.37 12.83 -5.70
N LYS A 43 1.78 14.01 -5.55
CA LYS A 43 1.73 15.01 -6.63
C LYS A 43 3.13 15.49 -6.98
N PHE A 44 3.41 15.58 -8.28
CA PHE A 44 4.66 16.12 -8.83
C PHE A 44 4.53 17.60 -9.25
N SER A 45 3.63 18.36 -8.64
CA SER A 45 3.34 19.75 -9.02
C SER A 45 4.51 20.69 -8.72
N MET A 46 4.88 21.53 -9.70
CA MET A 46 5.90 22.59 -9.56
C MET A 46 5.29 23.99 -9.43
N GLU A 47 3.97 24.10 -9.34
CA GLU A 47 3.27 25.39 -9.30
C GLU A 47 3.03 25.88 -7.86
N PHE A 48 3.25 27.18 -7.64
CA PHE A 48 3.19 27.82 -6.32
C PHE A 48 1.81 27.65 -5.64
N GLN A 49 0.74 27.58 -6.43
CA GLN A 49 -0.62 27.41 -5.92
C GLN A 49 -0.88 26.01 -5.34
N ASP A 50 -0.19 24.99 -5.81
CA ASP A 50 -0.34 23.61 -5.31
C ASP A 50 0.40 23.39 -3.97
N MET A 51 1.30 24.29 -3.56
CA MET A 51 1.92 24.26 -2.23
C MET A 51 0.91 24.38 -1.07
N PHE A 52 -0.26 24.98 -1.35
CA PHE A 52 -1.35 25.15 -0.37
C PHE A 52 -2.38 24.01 -0.40
N LYS A 53 -2.23 23.02 -1.30
CA LYS A 53 -3.14 21.88 -1.42
C LYS A 53 -2.53 20.61 -0.80
N ASN A 54 -3.35 19.56 -0.70
CA ASN A 54 -2.88 18.23 -0.30
C ASN A 54 -1.81 17.73 -1.30
N LYS A 55 -0.66 17.32 -0.75
CA LYS A 55 0.50 16.80 -1.51
C LYS A 55 0.29 15.40 -2.11
N TYR A 56 -0.80 14.75 -1.73
CA TYR A 56 -1.15 13.40 -2.14
C TYR A 56 -2.54 13.39 -2.78
N ASP A 57 -2.66 12.67 -3.88
CA ASP A 57 -3.94 12.30 -4.48
C ASP A 57 -4.35 10.93 -3.99
N GLN A 58 -5.63 10.79 -3.64
CA GLN A 58 -6.25 9.52 -3.29
C GLN A 58 -6.72 8.84 -4.56
N HIS A 59 -6.40 7.56 -4.71
CA HIS A 59 -6.81 6.74 -5.84
C HIS A 59 -7.57 5.50 -5.35
N GLU A 60 -8.63 5.13 -6.07
CA GLU A 60 -9.36 3.88 -5.83
C GLU A 60 -8.62 2.68 -6.43
N GLU A 61 -7.91 2.89 -7.54
CA GLU A 61 -7.14 1.89 -8.26
C GLU A 61 -5.90 2.53 -8.86
N ILE A 62 -4.77 1.81 -8.81
CA ILE A 62 -3.55 2.15 -9.53
C ILE A 62 -3.17 0.99 -10.44
N THR A 63 -2.83 1.33 -11.68
CA THR A 63 -2.37 0.39 -12.71
C THR A 63 -0.99 0.79 -13.20
N GLY A 64 -0.20 -0.20 -13.63
CA GLY A 64 1.10 0.03 -14.26
C GLY A 64 2.25 0.25 -13.27
N VAL A 65 3.34 0.88 -13.75
CA VAL A 65 4.56 1.06 -12.97
C VAL A 65 4.55 2.42 -12.26
N GLN A 66 4.21 2.44 -10.97
CA GLN A 66 4.19 3.66 -10.19
C GLN A 66 4.57 3.43 -8.72
N ARG A 67 5.21 4.43 -8.11
CA ARG A 67 5.40 4.49 -6.66
C ARG A 67 4.15 5.06 -6.01
N VAL A 68 3.59 4.30 -5.07
CA VAL A 68 2.40 4.67 -4.31
C VAL A 68 2.69 4.54 -2.82
N ASN A 69 2.02 5.34 -2.00
CA ASN A 69 2.04 5.21 -0.55
C ASN A 69 0.75 4.52 -0.12
N ILE A 70 0.87 3.34 0.50
CA ILE A 70 -0.25 2.51 0.92
C ILE A 70 -0.48 2.72 2.41
N LEU A 71 -1.71 3.04 2.80
CA LEU A 71 -2.11 3.12 4.19
C LEU A 71 -2.88 1.85 4.59
N ALA A 72 -2.40 1.16 5.62
CA ALA A 72 -3.09 0.02 6.21
C ALA A 72 -2.75 -0.12 7.70
N ASP A 73 -3.46 -1.01 8.39
CA ASP A 73 -3.16 -1.32 9.78
C ASP A 73 -2.00 -2.32 9.89
N GLY A 74 -1.21 -2.20 10.97
CA GLY A 74 -0.15 -3.17 11.27
C GLY A 74 1.12 -3.06 10.42
N LEU A 75 1.23 -2.14 9.47
CA LEU A 75 2.39 -2.05 8.56
C LEU A 75 3.72 -1.61 9.21
N LYS A 76 3.74 -1.23 10.49
CA LYS A 76 4.95 -0.76 11.19
C LYS A 76 6.10 -1.78 11.20
N ASN A 77 5.77 -3.07 11.19
CA ASN A 77 6.75 -4.15 11.22
C ASN A 77 7.05 -4.73 9.84
N ALA A 78 6.51 -4.14 8.75
CA ALA A 78 6.78 -4.58 7.39
C ALA A 78 8.28 -4.51 7.05
N LEU A 79 8.79 -5.53 6.37
CA LEU A 79 10.18 -5.58 5.92
C LEU A 79 10.33 -4.90 4.56
N SER A 80 11.27 -3.96 4.46
CA SER A 80 11.54 -3.23 3.22
C SER A 80 12.27 -4.11 2.20
N GLY A 81 11.95 -3.92 0.91
CA GLY A 81 12.61 -4.61 -0.20
C GLY A 81 12.04 -6.00 -0.51
N LEU A 82 11.10 -6.50 0.29
CA LEU A 82 10.40 -7.75 0.03
C LEU A 82 9.18 -7.54 -0.86
N PRO A 83 8.75 -8.58 -1.61
CA PRO A 83 7.56 -8.49 -2.44
C PRO A 83 6.29 -8.35 -1.58
N LEU A 84 5.29 -7.71 -2.19
CA LEU A 84 3.93 -7.60 -1.69
C LEU A 84 3.02 -8.27 -2.71
N PHE A 85 2.10 -9.09 -2.23
CA PHE A 85 1.12 -9.80 -3.05
C PHE A 85 -0.28 -9.33 -2.69
N VAL A 86 -1.17 -9.37 -3.68
CA VAL A 86 -2.61 -9.15 -3.48
C VAL A 86 -3.26 -10.52 -3.41
N ALA A 87 -4.02 -10.78 -2.36
CA ALA A 87 -4.82 -11.99 -2.19
C ALA A 87 -6.28 -11.69 -2.56
N HIS A 88 -6.88 -12.54 -3.39
CA HIS A 88 -8.27 -12.38 -3.83
C HIS A 88 -9.24 -13.30 -3.09
N SER A 89 -8.73 -14.30 -2.39
CA SER A 89 -9.48 -15.28 -1.59
C SER A 89 -8.72 -15.68 -0.33
N ASP A 90 -9.43 -16.27 0.64
CA ASP A 90 -8.79 -16.82 1.85
C ASP A 90 -7.83 -17.97 1.53
N GLU A 91 -8.09 -18.70 0.44
CA GLU A 91 -7.20 -19.76 -0.07
C GLU A 91 -5.90 -19.18 -0.63
N ASP A 92 -5.95 -18.02 -1.30
CA ASP A 92 -4.75 -17.30 -1.74
C ASP A 92 -3.91 -16.85 -0.55
N ILE A 93 -4.56 -16.41 0.54
CA ILE A 93 -3.85 -15.99 1.75
C ILE A 93 -3.03 -17.14 2.33
N ASP A 94 -3.57 -18.37 2.33
CA ASP A 94 -2.85 -19.54 2.84
C ASP A 94 -1.67 -19.94 1.94
N GLN A 95 -1.84 -19.85 0.61
CA GLN A 95 -0.78 -20.14 -0.35
C GLN A 95 0.34 -19.09 -0.41
N LEU A 96 0.02 -17.83 -0.10
CA LEU A 96 0.96 -16.70 -0.14
C LEU A 96 1.73 -16.49 1.17
N LYS A 97 1.40 -17.24 2.23
CA LYS A 97 2.19 -17.28 3.48
C LYS A 97 3.40 -18.18 3.34
#